data_AF-A0A7W3Z4E0-F1
#
_entry.id   AF-A0A7W3Z4E0-F1
#
_cell.length_a   1.000
_cell.length_b   1.000
_cell.length_c   1.000
_cell.angle_alpha   90.00
_cell.angle_beta   90.00
_cell.angle_gamma   90.00
#
_symmetry.space_group_name_H-M   'P 1'
#
loop_
_entity.id
_entity.type
_entity.pdbx_description
1 polymer ?
#
loop_
_entity_poly.entity_id
_entity_poly.type
_entity_poly.pdbx_seq_one_letter_code
_entity_poly.pdbx_strand_id
1 'polypeptide(L)'
;MKIEDKNTALQQEWLTKGEQYAKGINEMVAFGKEHGWENWKGEEPEDKRDHLGQEVLELLKQANAEGNIEAFRAAFPPAYPPLIPFLEEKSQYIGDLVAIEANSVAFLAGTSYETRTAYLLSGTTVHVLDDTIKGLGKSMRNGVFAIAYANTIVTYQGWNGPEIATFPLGELANLGISKLIPFNDGTRILFVSSEGVYLLEEEKQQLIHPVLSEEEQKEAEEEGYEFYIDMENATLSHDNAYIVVGDQDRDHRILHIDGKEVGSVGPQSSYPHFCLFSKDDQQLITNSCHFYNGVTIGVDAMKLEGMQVEAYEESDDFTYMDEGMRVYQGVAVKDYYVLGDAYGYIRFINQAGEDIGQFFLGGTISGMAVSEDETVLWVGTYSGALHKLEIDKAIRDTHTIGTRPLYEQFRLLVWKDEPQVWRW
;
A
#
# COMPACT_ATOMS: atom_id res chain seq x y z
N MET A 1 -14.09 32.87 -28.72
CA MET A 1 -12.79 32.83 -28.04
C MET A 1 -11.92 31.86 -28.80
N LYS A 2 -10.67 32.20 -29.15
CA LYS A 2 -9.79 31.25 -29.87
C LYS A 2 -9.43 30.08 -28.93
N ILE A 3 -9.08 28.92 -29.48
CA ILE A 3 -8.73 27.73 -28.69
C ILE A 3 -7.56 28.02 -27.73
N GLU A 4 -6.56 28.80 -28.17
CA GLU A 4 -5.44 29.25 -27.33
C GLU A 4 -5.89 30.12 -26.14
N ASP A 5 -6.86 31.03 -26.34
CA ASP A 5 -7.40 31.88 -25.27
C ASP A 5 -8.16 31.03 -24.24
N LYS A 6 -8.88 29.98 -24.69
CA LYS A 6 -9.65 29.08 -23.83
C LYS A 6 -8.75 28.23 -22.94
N ASN A 7 -7.70 27.65 -23.51
CA ASN A 7 -6.74 26.84 -22.75
C ASN A 7 -6.00 27.68 -21.70
N THR A 8 -5.71 28.94 -22.02
CA THR A 8 -5.06 29.87 -21.06
C THR A 8 -5.96 30.17 -19.86
N ALA A 9 -7.26 30.41 -20.07
CA ALA A 9 -8.20 30.67 -18.97
C ALA A 9 -8.40 29.43 -18.09
N LEU A 10 -8.55 28.25 -18.71
CA LEU A 10 -8.65 26.97 -18.00
C LEU A 10 -7.42 26.70 -17.13
N GLN A 11 -6.23 26.89 -17.69
CA GLN A 11 -4.96 26.72 -16.99
C GLN A 11 -4.86 27.65 -15.78
N GLN A 12 -5.17 28.93 -15.95
CA GLN A 12 -5.12 29.90 -14.85
C GLN A 12 -6.09 29.55 -13.71
N GLU A 13 -7.30 29.11 -14.04
CA GLU A 13 -8.28 28.70 -13.04
C GLU A 13 -7.81 27.43 -12.29
N TRP A 14 -7.31 26.43 -13.02
CA TRP A 14 -6.79 25.19 -12.45
C TRP A 14 -5.63 25.46 -11.47
N LEU A 15 -4.67 26.29 -11.88
CA LEU A 15 -3.52 26.67 -11.07
C LEU A 15 -3.96 27.45 -9.82
N THR A 16 -4.72 28.52 -10.00
CA THR A 16 -5.07 29.43 -8.90
C THR A 16 -5.89 28.71 -7.84
N LYS A 17 -6.93 27.98 -8.23
CA LYS A 17 -7.82 27.30 -7.27
C LYS A 17 -7.11 26.14 -6.57
N GLY A 18 -6.28 25.39 -7.29
CA GLY A 18 -5.57 24.28 -6.68
C GLY A 18 -4.47 24.71 -5.71
N GLU A 19 -3.76 25.81 -6.00
CA GLU A 19 -2.77 26.38 -5.08
C GLU A 19 -3.46 26.91 -3.81
N GLN A 20 -4.59 27.61 -3.97
CA GLN A 20 -5.40 28.10 -2.85
C GLN A 20 -5.89 26.95 -1.96
N TYR A 21 -6.40 25.87 -2.57
CA TYR A 21 -6.86 24.70 -1.85
C TYR A 21 -5.73 24.02 -1.07
N ALA A 22 -4.62 23.70 -1.74
CA ALA A 22 -3.48 23.04 -1.10
C ALA A 22 -2.89 23.88 0.05
N LYS A 23 -2.73 25.18 -0.17
CA LYS A 23 -2.28 26.12 0.85
C LYS A 23 -3.23 26.14 2.05
N GLY A 24 -4.54 26.25 1.81
CA GLY A 24 -5.54 26.24 2.88
C GLY A 24 -5.47 24.96 3.72
N ILE A 25 -5.35 23.79 3.09
CA ILE A 25 -5.22 22.51 3.81
C ILE A 25 -3.93 22.49 4.64
N ASN A 26 -2.79 22.88 4.05
CA ASN A 26 -1.52 22.88 4.77
C ASN A 26 -1.52 23.85 5.96
N GLU A 27 -2.13 25.03 5.83
CA GLU A 27 -2.30 26.00 6.92
C GLU A 27 -3.22 25.46 8.02
N MET A 28 -4.34 24.82 7.65
CA MET A 28 -5.25 24.17 8.59
C MET A 28 -4.58 23.04 9.35
N VAL A 29 -3.82 22.17 8.67
CA VAL A 29 -3.06 21.08 9.29
C VAL A 29 -1.99 21.62 10.23
N ALA A 30 -1.21 22.60 9.80
CA ALA A 30 -0.19 23.21 10.63
C ALA A 30 -0.80 23.79 11.91
N PHE A 31 -1.93 24.49 11.79
CA PHE A 31 -2.69 24.99 12.94
C PHE A 31 -3.14 23.85 13.85
N GLY A 32 -3.77 22.81 13.31
CA GLY A 32 -4.27 21.67 14.09
C GLY A 32 -3.16 20.95 14.87
N LYS A 33 -1.98 20.80 14.27
CA LYS A 33 -0.80 20.22 14.93
C LYS A 33 -0.22 21.14 16.02
N GLU A 34 -0.17 22.45 15.80
CA GLU A 34 0.42 23.39 16.77
C GLU A 34 -0.52 23.72 17.94
N HIS A 35 -1.82 23.81 17.65
CA HIS A 35 -2.80 24.38 18.58
C HIS A 35 -3.91 23.41 18.99
N GLY A 36 -3.93 22.17 18.49
CA GLY A 36 -5.01 21.20 18.71
C GLY A 36 -6.17 21.38 17.73
N TRP A 37 -6.65 20.28 17.17
CA TRP A 37 -7.72 20.26 16.17
C TRP A 37 -9.05 20.82 16.68
N GLU A 38 -9.34 20.66 17.97
CA GLU A 38 -10.53 21.21 18.64
C GLU A 38 -10.58 22.74 18.64
N ASN A 39 -9.43 23.38 18.46
CA ASN A 39 -9.29 24.84 18.44
C ASN A 39 -9.42 25.45 17.04
N TRP A 40 -9.47 24.63 15.97
CA TRP A 40 -9.77 25.14 14.64
C TRP A 40 -11.22 25.64 14.57
N LYS A 41 -11.40 26.89 14.16
CA LYS A 41 -12.71 27.54 13.96
C LYS A 41 -12.88 28.12 12.54
N GLY A 42 -11.92 27.87 11.67
CA GLY A 42 -11.97 28.28 10.27
C GLY A 42 -12.90 27.37 9.46
N GLU A 43 -13.22 27.79 8.24
CA GLU A 43 -13.88 26.91 7.27
C GLU A 43 -12.89 25.88 6.75
N GLU A 44 -13.36 24.66 6.52
CA GLU A 44 -12.56 23.64 5.85
C GLU A 44 -12.30 24.06 4.40
N PRO A 45 -11.04 24.03 3.93
CA PRO A 45 -10.73 24.32 2.53
C PRO A 45 -11.45 23.34 1.59
N GLU A 46 -12.05 23.86 0.53
CA GLU A 46 -12.76 23.07 -0.48
C GLU A 46 -12.08 23.19 -1.85
N ASP A 47 -11.95 22.08 -2.58
CA ASP A 47 -11.50 22.10 -3.98
C ASP A 47 -12.71 22.30 -4.91
N LYS A 48 -12.76 23.44 -5.60
CA LYS A 48 -13.88 23.87 -6.47
C LYS A 48 -13.51 23.80 -7.96
N ARG A 49 -12.80 22.74 -8.35
CA ARG A 49 -12.33 22.48 -9.71
C ARG A 49 -12.99 21.26 -10.36
N ASP A 50 -14.00 20.66 -9.72
CA ASP A 50 -14.79 19.54 -10.25
C ASP A 50 -15.32 19.79 -11.67
N HIS A 51 -15.84 21.00 -11.93
CA HIS A 51 -16.33 21.41 -13.25
C HIS A 51 -15.23 21.50 -14.33
N LEU A 52 -13.95 21.54 -13.95
CA LEU A 52 -12.81 21.55 -14.87
C LEU A 52 -12.30 20.14 -15.20
N GLY A 53 -12.65 19.13 -14.39
CA GLY A 53 -12.03 17.80 -14.42
C GLY A 53 -12.09 17.14 -15.79
N GLN A 54 -13.25 17.18 -16.47
CA GLN A 54 -13.42 16.56 -17.80
C GLN A 54 -12.50 17.19 -18.84
N GLU A 55 -12.43 18.52 -18.90
CA GLU A 55 -11.65 19.22 -19.92
C GLU A 55 -10.13 19.01 -19.70
N VAL A 56 -9.69 19.01 -18.43
CA VAL A 56 -8.29 18.71 -18.09
C VAL A 56 -7.93 17.26 -18.40
N LEU A 57 -8.85 16.31 -18.17
CA LEU A 57 -8.64 14.91 -18.53
C LEU A 57 -8.50 14.70 -20.04
N GLU A 58 -9.31 15.37 -20.86
CA GLU A 58 -9.16 15.30 -22.32
C GLU A 58 -7.81 15.89 -22.79
N LEU A 59 -7.38 17.00 -22.18
CA LEU A 59 -6.06 17.58 -22.45
C LEU A 59 -4.91 16.65 -22.01
N LEU A 60 -5.05 15.94 -20.89
CA LEU A 60 -4.10 14.92 -20.45
C LEU A 60 -3.97 13.79 -21.50
N LYS A 61 -5.12 13.29 -21.98
CA LYS A 61 -5.16 12.23 -22.99
C LYS A 61 -4.53 12.68 -24.30
N GLN A 62 -4.82 13.90 -24.74
CA GLN A 62 -4.19 14.50 -25.93
C GLN A 62 -2.67 14.63 -25.74
N ALA A 63 -2.22 15.13 -24.59
CA ALA A 63 -0.79 15.28 -24.32
C ALA A 63 -0.05 13.94 -24.31
N ASN A 64 -0.67 12.86 -23.81
CA ASN A 64 -0.12 11.51 -23.88
C ASN A 64 -0.02 11.02 -25.34
N ALA A 65 -1.06 11.24 -26.16
CA ALA A 65 -1.05 10.83 -27.57
C ALA A 65 -0.01 11.59 -28.41
N GLU A 66 0.27 12.85 -28.07
CA GLU A 66 1.21 13.72 -28.79
C GLU A 66 2.64 13.71 -28.21
N GLY A 67 2.86 13.07 -27.05
CA GLY A 67 4.15 13.07 -26.37
C GLY A 67 4.50 14.38 -25.64
N ASN A 68 3.52 15.24 -25.37
CA ASN A 68 3.68 16.57 -24.76
C ASN A 68 3.42 16.59 -23.23
N ILE A 69 3.62 15.45 -22.56
CA ILE A 69 3.20 15.22 -21.16
C ILE A 69 3.88 16.19 -20.18
N GLU A 70 5.18 16.47 -20.34
CA GLU A 70 5.90 17.37 -19.41
C GLU A 70 5.38 18.81 -19.47
N ALA A 71 5.02 19.29 -20.68
CA ALA A 71 4.41 20.60 -20.85
C ALA A 71 3.00 20.63 -20.26
N PHE A 72 2.23 19.54 -20.44
CA PHE A 72 0.92 19.39 -19.81
C PHE A 72 1.03 19.43 -18.28
N ARG A 73 1.90 18.62 -17.67
CA ARG A 73 2.06 18.57 -16.20
C ARG A 73 2.43 19.93 -15.61
N ALA A 74 3.31 20.69 -16.30
CA ALA A 74 3.68 22.03 -15.87
C ALA A 74 2.49 23.03 -15.94
N ALA A 75 1.59 22.85 -16.90
CA ALA A 75 0.39 23.69 -17.04
C ALA A 75 -0.74 23.26 -16.09
N PHE A 76 -0.90 21.96 -15.88
CA PHE A 76 -1.95 21.35 -15.08
C PHE A 76 -1.31 20.41 -14.05
N PRO A 77 -0.90 20.93 -12.87
CA PRO A 77 -0.39 20.09 -11.80
C PRO A 77 -1.41 19.01 -11.41
N PRO A 78 -0.96 17.80 -11.04
CA PRO A 78 -1.87 16.72 -10.68
C PRO A 78 -2.82 17.08 -9.56
N ALA A 79 -4.04 16.53 -9.63
CA ALA A 79 -5.03 16.66 -8.58
C ALA A 79 -5.83 15.37 -8.47
N TYR A 80 -6.31 15.09 -7.25
CA TYR A 80 -7.23 13.99 -6.97
C TYR A 80 -8.70 14.46 -6.88
N PRO A 81 -9.06 15.48 -6.07
CA PRO A 81 -10.46 15.84 -5.88
C PRO A 81 -11.26 16.12 -7.16
N PRO A 82 -10.71 16.84 -8.17
CA PRO A 82 -11.44 17.10 -9.42
C PRO A 82 -11.71 15.86 -10.27
N LEU A 83 -11.04 14.74 -9.97
CA LEU A 83 -11.19 13.49 -10.71
C LEU A 83 -12.16 12.52 -10.04
N ILE A 84 -12.59 12.77 -8.80
CA ILE A 84 -13.52 11.92 -8.04
C ILE A 84 -14.76 11.51 -8.86
N PRO A 85 -15.43 12.41 -9.61
CA PRO A 85 -16.60 12.03 -10.40
C PRO A 85 -16.37 10.92 -11.43
N PHE A 86 -15.11 10.69 -11.86
CA PHE A 86 -14.78 9.64 -12.83
C PHE A 86 -14.43 8.31 -12.17
N LEU A 87 -14.08 8.31 -10.87
CA LEU A 87 -13.53 7.14 -10.19
C LEU A 87 -14.56 6.05 -9.95
N GLU A 88 -15.85 6.41 -9.80
CA GLU A 88 -16.93 5.43 -9.60
C GLU A 88 -16.95 4.35 -10.69
N GLU A 89 -16.73 4.75 -11.94
CA GLU A 89 -16.74 3.85 -13.09
C GLU A 89 -15.35 3.32 -13.44
N LYS A 90 -14.31 4.13 -13.22
CA LYS A 90 -12.98 3.90 -13.82
C LYS A 90 -11.92 3.39 -12.85
N SER A 91 -12.12 3.57 -11.55
CA SER A 91 -11.10 3.22 -10.55
C SER A 91 -10.85 1.72 -10.51
N GLN A 92 -9.63 1.35 -10.11
CA GLN A 92 -9.26 -0.02 -9.83
C GLN A 92 -8.08 -0.04 -8.85
N TYR A 93 -7.98 -1.14 -8.11
CA TYR A 93 -6.85 -1.41 -7.23
C TYR A 93 -5.51 -1.39 -7.97
N ILE A 94 -4.48 -0.78 -7.37
CA ILE A 94 -3.08 -0.88 -7.80
C ILE A 94 -2.23 -1.36 -6.62
N GLY A 95 -1.69 -2.56 -6.72
CA GLY A 95 -0.96 -3.19 -5.63
C GLY A 95 0.01 -4.27 -6.06
N ASP A 96 0.41 -5.11 -5.11
CA ASP A 96 1.50 -6.09 -5.29
C ASP A 96 2.74 -5.45 -5.91
N LEU A 97 3.08 -4.24 -5.44
CA LEU A 97 4.21 -3.48 -5.97
C LEU A 97 5.51 -4.17 -5.56
N VAL A 98 6.38 -4.42 -6.55
CA VAL A 98 7.75 -4.87 -6.32
C VAL A 98 8.73 -3.91 -6.99
N ALA A 99 9.48 -3.18 -6.17
CA ALA A 99 10.54 -2.30 -6.66
C ALA A 99 11.72 -3.15 -7.16
N ILE A 100 12.07 -2.98 -8.44
CA ILE A 100 13.16 -3.71 -9.10
C ILE A 100 14.44 -2.88 -9.00
N GLU A 101 14.34 -1.63 -9.43
CA GLU A 101 15.38 -0.60 -9.34
C GLU A 101 14.71 0.75 -9.03
N ALA A 102 15.48 1.81 -8.77
CA ALA A 102 14.93 3.15 -8.54
C ALA A 102 14.01 3.65 -9.68
N ASN A 103 14.24 3.19 -10.92
CA ASN A 103 13.45 3.55 -12.10
C ASN A 103 12.54 2.44 -12.61
N SER A 104 12.42 1.30 -11.92
CA SER A 104 11.60 0.18 -12.38
C SER A 104 10.79 -0.45 -11.24
N VAL A 105 9.51 -0.67 -11.51
CA VAL A 105 8.56 -1.33 -10.59
C VAL A 105 7.64 -2.24 -11.39
N ALA A 106 7.35 -3.43 -10.86
CA ALA A 106 6.25 -4.25 -11.34
C ALA A 106 5.09 -4.18 -10.36
N PHE A 107 3.86 -4.24 -10.87
CA PHE A 107 2.64 -4.10 -10.07
C PHE A 107 1.47 -4.79 -10.76
N LEU A 108 0.41 -5.02 -9.99
CA LEU A 108 -0.87 -5.55 -10.47
C LEU A 108 -1.96 -4.48 -10.40
N ALA A 109 -2.77 -4.41 -11.46
CA ALA A 109 -4.05 -3.71 -11.43
C ALA A 109 -5.19 -4.73 -11.30
N GLY A 110 -6.16 -4.46 -10.42
CA GLY A 110 -7.27 -5.36 -10.07
C GLY A 110 -7.04 -6.11 -8.74
N THR A 111 -8.12 -6.33 -8.00
CA THR A 111 -8.12 -7.03 -6.69
C THR A 111 -7.99 -8.54 -6.85
N SER A 112 -7.80 -9.26 -5.74
CA SER A 112 -7.62 -10.72 -5.69
C SER A 112 -8.80 -11.53 -6.25
N TYR A 113 -10.01 -10.96 -6.24
CA TYR A 113 -11.26 -11.57 -6.75
C TYR A 113 -11.71 -11.01 -8.12
N GLU A 114 -10.94 -10.11 -8.73
CA GLU A 114 -11.18 -9.58 -10.08
C GLU A 114 -10.14 -10.10 -11.07
N THR A 115 -10.39 -9.93 -12.37
CA THR A 115 -9.34 -10.13 -13.37
C THR A 115 -8.22 -9.12 -13.13
N ARG A 116 -7.00 -9.63 -12.92
CA ARG A 116 -5.81 -8.81 -12.70
C ARG A 116 -4.98 -8.66 -13.96
N THR A 117 -4.32 -7.52 -14.11
CA THR A 117 -3.32 -7.29 -15.18
C THR A 117 -1.99 -6.90 -14.56
N ALA A 118 -0.93 -7.64 -14.90
CA ALA A 118 0.42 -7.36 -14.45
C ALA A 118 1.11 -6.36 -15.38
N TYR A 119 1.80 -5.39 -14.79
CA TYR A 119 2.54 -4.36 -15.50
C TYR A 119 3.98 -4.29 -15.01
N LEU A 120 4.88 -3.94 -15.93
CA LEU A 120 6.24 -3.51 -15.64
C LEU A 120 6.40 -2.07 -16.12
N LEU A 121 6.66 -1.16 -15.20
CA LEU A 121 7.09 0.19 -15.51
C LEU A 121 8.61 0.22 -15.51
N SER A 122 9.21 0.65 -16.62
CA SER A 122 10.66 0.87 -16.77
C SER A 122 10.92 2.30 -17.24
N GLY A 123 11.49 3.12 -16.36
CA GLY A 123 11.61 4.56 -16.57
C GLY A 123 10.23 5.21 -16.66
N THR A 124 9.80 5.50 -17.88
CA THR A 124 8.46 6.06 -18.17
C THR A 124 7.63 5.19 -19.11
N THR A 125 8.11 4.00 -19.44
CA THR A 125 7.45 3.08 -20.37
C THR A 125 6.75 1.98 -19.59
N VAL A 126 5.47 1.77 -19.89
CA VAL A 126 4.64 0.74 -19.28
C VAL A 126 4.56 -0.45 -20.24
N HIS A 127 4.89 -1.63 -19.73
CA HIS A 127 4.77 -2.90 -20.44
C HIS A 127 3.71 -3.75 -19.74
N VAL A 128 2.79 -4.33 -20.51
CA VAL A 128 1.91 -5.39 -20.01
C VAL A 128 2.73 -6.68 -19.93
N LEU A 129 2.68 -7.36 -18.79
CA LEU A 129 3.35 -8.63 -18.57
C LEU A 129 2.42 -9.80 -18.97
N ASP A 130 2.89 -11.02 -18.78
CA ASP A 130 2.13 -12.25 -19.03
C ASP A 130 0.76 -12.22 -18.31
N ASP A 131 -0.32 -12.54 -19.03
CA ASP A 131 -1.70 -12.47 -18.55
C ASP A 131 -2.06 -13.59 -17.55
N THR A 132 -1.19 -14.59 -17.43
CA THR A 132 -1.29 -15.66 -16.44
C THR A 132 -0.76 -15.24 -15.06
N ILE A 133 -0.07 -14.09 -14.94
CA ILE A 133 0.42 -13.59 -13.66
C ILE A 133 -0.76 -13.13 -12.79
N LYS A 134 -0.83 -13.67 -11.56
CA LYS A 134 -1.89 -13.41 -10.57
C LYS A 134 -1.40 -12.78 -9.27
N GLY A 135 -0.08 -12.75 -9.03
CA GLY A 135 0.50 -12.21 -7.80
C GLY A 135 1.98 -11.90 -7.98
N LEU A 136 2.46 -10.88 -7.27
CA LEU A 136 3.86 -10.48 -7.24
C LEU A 136 4.31 -10.31 -5.79
N GLY A 137 5.55 -10.72 -5.48
CA GLY A 137 6.14 -10.56 -4.16
C GLY A 137 7.64 -10.30 -4.24
N LYS A 138 8.19 -9.60 -3.24
CA LYS A 138 9.64 -9.39 -3.08
C LYS A 138 10.03 -9.70 -1.64
N SER A 139 11.17 -10.36 -1.47
CA SER A 139 11.70 -10.71 -0.15
C SER A 139 12.23 -9.47 0.57
N MET A 140 12.30 -9.57 1.90
CA MET A 140 12.75 -8.47 2.75
C MET A 140 14.24 -8.13 2.54
N ARG A 141 15.06 -9.13 2.20
CA ARG A 141 16.49 -9.02 1.87
C ARG A 141 16.84 -9.91 0.67
N ASN A 142 18.03 -9.72 0.12
CA ASN A 142 18.62 -10.53 -0.96
C ASN A 142 17.93 -10.43 -2.34
N GLY A 143 16.89 -9.61 -2.51
CA GLY A 143 16.31 -9.33 -3.83
C GLY A 143 15.70 -10.57 -4.50
N VAL A 144 15.02 -11.43 -3.74
CA VAL A 144 14.25 -12.54 -4.29
C VAL A 144 12.87 -12.04 -4.70
N PHE A 145 12.45 -12.42 -5.91
CA PHE A 145 11.14 -12.09 -6.44
C PHE A 145 10.29 -13.35 -6.56
N ALA A 146 9.02 -13.28 -6.17
CA ALA A 146 8.05 -14.34 -6.40
C ALA A 146 7.02 -13.87 -7.43
N ILE A 147 6.74 -14.71 -8.42
CA ILE A 147 5.72 -14.48 -9.43
C ILE A 147 4.75 -15.66 -9.39
N ALA A 148 3.50 -15.37 -9.06
CA ALA A 148 2.43 -16.35 -9.11
C ALA A 148 1.83 -16.37 -10.52
N TYR A 149 1.89 -17.53 -11.17
CA TYR A 149 1.20 -17.84 -12.42
C TYR A 149 -0.09 -18.61 -12.12
N ALA A 150 -0.78 -19.07 -13.18
CA ALA A 150 -2.07 -19.74 -13.04
C ALA A 150 -2.08 -20.98 -12.12
N ASN A 151 -1.01 -21.80 -12.11
CA ASN A 151 -0.97 -23.06 -11.34
C ASN A 151 0.29 -23.23 -10.50
N THR A 152 1.20 -22.27 -10.54
CA THR A 152 2.50 -22.34 -9.87
C THR A 152 2.91 -20.97 -9.37
N ILE A 153 3.74 -20.94 -8.34
CA ILE A 153 4.56 -19.78 -8.01
C ILE A 153 6.00 -20.12 -8.35
N VAL A 154 6.73 -19.16 -8.91
CA VAL A 154 8.16 -19.32 -9.17
C VAL A 154 8.92 -18.19 -8.48
N THR A 155 10.01 -18.53 -7.80
CA THR A 155 10.93 -17.56 -7.19
C THR A 155 12.17 -17.38 -8.04
N TYR A 156 12.68 -16.15 -8.10
CA TYR A 156 13.83 -15.76 -8.90
C TYR A 156 14.82 -14.94 -8.09
N GLN A 157 16.11 -15.14 -8.34
CA GLN A 157 17.16 -14.30 -7.79
C GLN A 157 17.30 -13.03 -8.65
N GLY A 158 16.68 -11.93 -8.22
CA GLY A 158 16.56 -10.71 -9.04
C GLY A 158 15.46 -10.79 -10.10
N TRP A 159 15.02 -9.63 -10.60
CA TRP A 159 14.01 -9.57 -11.66
C TRP A 159 14.56 -10.13 -12.98
N ASN A 160 13.86 -11.07 -13.60
CA ASN A 160 14.33 -11.86 -14.74
C ASN A 160 15.65 -12.62 -14.50
N GLY A 161 15.98 -12.88 -13.23
CA GLY A 161 17.16 -13.66 -12.86
C GLY A 161 16.94 -15.17 -12.95
N PRO A 162 17.91 -15.98 -12.49
CA PRO A 162 17.74 -17.43 -12.45
C PRO A 162 16.63 -17.82 -11.48
N GLU A 163 15.87 -18.85 -11.86
CA GLU A 163 14.89 -19.52 -10.99
C GLU A 163 15.58 -20.12 -9.77
N ILE A 164 14.97 -19.95 -8.60
CA ILE A 164 15.39 -20.54 -7.33
C ILE A 164 14.55 -21.78 -7.03
N ALA A 165 13.23 -21.64 -7.03
CA ALA A 165 12.29 -22.72 -6.74
C ALA A 165 10.94 -22.51 -7.47
N THR A 166 10.23 -23.62 -7.69
CA THR A 166 8.87 -23.65 -8.22
C THR A 166 7.95 -24.35 -7.23
N PHE A 167 6.80 -23.73 -6.94
CA PHE A 167 5.81 -24.21 -5.98
C PHE A 167 4.51 -24.53 -6.72
N PRO A 168 4.12 -25.81 -6.84
CA PRO A 168 2.80 -26.18 -7.37
C PRO A 168 1.70 -25.67 -6.45
N LEU A 169 0.68 -25.00 -7.00
CA LEU A 169 -0.42 -24.43 -6.21
C LEU A 169 -1.51 -25.47 -5.88
N GLY A 170 -1.79 -26.43 -6.76
CA GLY A 170 -2.89 -27.37 -6.53
C GLY A 170 -4.22 -26.64 -6.32
N GLU A 171 -4.92 -26.94 -5.23
CA GLU A 171 -6.18 -26.26 -4.87
C GLU A 171 -6.01 -24.75 -4.62
N LEU A 172 -4.83 -24.30 -4.15
CA LEU A 172 -4.53 -22.88 -3.93
C LEU A 172 -4.58 -22.06 -5.24
N ALA A 173 -4.52 -22.71 -6.40
CA ALA A 173 -4.62 -22.05 -7.70
C ALA A 173 -5.96 -21.34 -7.93
N ASN A 174 -7.00 -21.77 -7.20
CA ASN A 174 -8.35 -21.21 -7.30
C ASN A 174 -8.59 -20.05 -6.33
N LEU A 175 -7.64 -19.76 -5.44
CA LEU A 175 -7.78 -18.76 -4.39
C LEU A 175 -7.26 -17.39 -4.85
N GLY A 176 -7.88 -16.34 -4.32
CA GLY A 176 -7.45 -14.97 -4.56
C GLY A 176 -6.17 -14.66 -3.78
N ILE A 177 -5.10 -14.24 -4.46
CA ILE A 177 -3.85 -13.86 -3.79
C ILE A 177 -3.95 -12.42 -3.31
N SER A 178 -4.03 -12.22 -2.00
CA SER A 178 -4.03 -10.89 -1.36
C SER A 178 -2.61 -10.38 -1.12
N LYS A 179 -1.67 -11.27 -0.79
CA LYS A 179 -0.26 -10.93 -0.66
C LYS A 179 0.64 -12.14 -0.87
N LEU A 180 1.80 -11.91 -1.48
CA LEU A 180 2.84 -12.91 -1.69
C LEU A 180 4.15 -12.44 -1.08
N ILE A 181 4.71 -13.18 -0.12
CA ILE A 181 5.93 -12.79 0.58
C ILE A 181 6.96 -13.92 0.51
N PRO A 182 7.91 -13.89 -0.45
CA PRO A 182 8.98 -14.87 -0.48
C PRO A 182 9.97 -14.66 0.65
N PHE A 183 10.52 -15.76 1.15
CA PHE A 183 11.65 -15.76 2.06
C PHE A 183 12.92 -15.33 1.33
N ASN A 184 13.92 -14.88 2.09
CA ASN A 184 15.19 -14.36 1.58
C ASN A 184 16.05 -15.43 0.88
N ASP A 185 15.74 -16.71 1.10
CA ASP A 185 16.35 -17.86 0.42
C ASP A 185 15.61 -18.25 -0.88
N GLY A 186 14.39 -17.75 -1.08
CA GLY A 186 13.51 -18.09 -2.18
C GLY A 186 12.96 -19.51 -2.18
N THR A 187 13.22 -20.32 -1.15
CA THR A 187 12.74 -21.70 -1.05
C THR A 187 11.45 -21.84 -0.26
N ARG A 188 10.95 -20.73 0.29
CA ARG A 188 9.67 -20.63 1.00
C ARG A 188 8.91 -19.38 0.63
N ILE A 189 7.58 -19.43 0.78
CA ILE A 189 6.68 -18.32 0.49
C ILE A 189 5.55 -18.28 1.51
N LEU A 190 5.20 -17.09 2.00
CA LEU A 190 3.88 -16.85 2.58
C LEU A 190 2.88 -16.51 1.47
N PHE A 191 1.87 -17.34 1.34
CA PHE A 191 0.70 -17.12 0.49
C PHE A 191 -0.44 -16.65 1.37
N VAL A 192 -0.96 -15.45 1.11
CA VAL A 192 -2.03 -14.84 1.90
C VAL A 192 -3.28 -14.75 1.02
N SER A 193 -4.39 -15.32 1.48
CA SER A 193 -5.72 -15.21 0.87
C SER A 193 -6.82 -15.12 1.93
N SER A 194 -8.05 -14.84 1.50
CA SER A 194 -9.25 -14.87 2.34
C SER A 194 -9.54 -16.24 2.95
N GLU A 195 -9.00 -17.33 2.40
CA GLU A 195 -9.16 -18.69 2.93
C GLU A 195 -8.06 -19.05 3.94
N GLY A 196 -7.03 -18.21 4.06
CA GLY A 196 -5.99 -18.37 5.06
C GLY A 196 -4.62 -17.86 4.63
N VAL A 197 -3.70 -17.90 5.59
CA VAL A 197 -2.27 -17.72 5.36
C VAL A 197 -1.60 -19.07 5.36
N TYR A 198 -0.88 -19.36 4.27
CA TYR A 198 -0.18 -20.62 4.05
C TYR A 198 1.33 -20.40 3.98
N LEU A 199 2.07 -21.27 4.66
CA LEU A 199 3.51 -21.43 4.47
C LEU A 199 3.75 -22.48 3.40
N LEU A 200 4.31 -22.05 2.27
CA LEU A 200 4.62 -22.91 1.13
C LEU A 200 6.11 -23.25 1.12
N GLU A 201 6.39 -24.54 0.98
CA GLU A 201 7.67 -25.16 0.64
C GLU A 201 7.44 -26.01 -0.63
N GLU A 202 8.48 -26.39 -1.37
CA GLU A 202 8.38 -27.01 -2.71
C GLU A 202 7.33 -28.14 -2.82
N GLU A 203 7.22 -29.01 -1.80
CA GLU A 203 6.25 -30.12 -1.78
C GLU A 203 5.24 -30.04 -0.62
N LYS A 204 5.22 -28.94 0.13
CA LYS A 204 4.41 -28.82 1.35
C LYS A 204 3.67 -27.50 1.40
N GLN A 205 2.36 -27.59 1.57
CA GLN A 205 1.47 -26.46 1.79
C GLN A 205 0.90 -26.58 3.21
N GLN A 206 1.20 -25.63 4.08
CA GLN A 206 0.74 -25.64 5.46
C GLN A 206 -0.11 -24.41 5.75
N LEU A 207 -1.39 -24.58 6.06
CA LEU A 207 -2.22 -23.53 6.65
C LEU A 207 -1.64 -23.18 8.03
N ILE A 208 -1.20 -21.94 8.22
CA ILE A 208 -0.65 -21.45 9.49
C ILE A 208 -1.59 -20.48 10.22
N HIS A 209 -2.58 -19.94 9.51
CA HIS A 209 -3.61 -19.07 10.07
C HIS A 209 -4.87 -19.05 9.17
N PRO A 210 -6.11 -19.08 9.72
CA PRO A 210 -6.41 -19.13 11.14
C PRO A 210 -6.08 -20.51 11.76
N VAL A 211 -5.99 -20.56 13.09
CA VAL A 211 -5.99 -21.83 13.83
C VAL A 211 -7.33 -21.91 14.54
N LEU A 212 -8.18 -22.79 14.02
CA LEU A 212 -9.55 -22.97 14.50
C LEU A 212 -9.56 -23.82 15.77
N SER A 213 -10.35 -23.40 16.75
CA SER A 213 -10.71 -24.20 17.92
C SER A 213 -11.52 -25.43 17.51
N GLU A 214 -11.60 -26.44 18.40
CA GLU A 214 -12.43 -27.62 18.18
C GLU A 214 -13.92 -27.25 18.02
N GLU A 215 -14.37 -26.19 18.69
CA GLU A 215 -15.75 -25.69 18.59
C GLU A 215 -16.01 -25.06 17.23
N GLU A 216 -15.12 -24.19 16.75
CA GLU A 216 -15.19 -23.59 15.41
C GLU A 216 -15.17 -24.66 14.32
N GLN A 217 -14.25 -25.64 14.40
CA GLN A 217 -14.18 -26.75 13.44
C GLN A 217 -15.49 -27.52 13.38
N LYS A 218 -16.05 -27.85 14.56
CA LYS A 218 -17.29 -28.59 14.67
C LYS A 218 -18.47 -27.78 14.13
N GLU A 219 -18.52 -26.47 14.41
CA GLU A 219 -19.56 -25.59 13.89
C GLU A 219 -19.53 -25.56 12.36
N ALA A 220 -18.36 -25.36 11.74
CA ALA A 220 -18.23 -25.41 10.29
C ALA A 220 -18.63 -26.77 9.69
N GLU A 221 -18.29 -27.87 10.35
CA GLU A 221 -18.73 -29.20 9.93
C GLU A 221 -20.25 -29.40 10.04
N GLU A 222 -20.88 -28.93 11.12
CA GLU A 222 -22.32 -29.05 11.37
C GLU A 222 -23.15 -28.15 10.45
N GLU A 223 -22.67 -26.94 10.19
CA GLU A 223 -23.33 -25.95 9.33
C GLU A 223 -22.96 -26.08 7.85
N GLY A 224 -21.88 -26.79 7.54
CA GLY A 224 -21.44 -27.09 6.17
C GLY A 224 -20.84 -25.89 5.43
N TYR A 225 -20.12 -25.02 6.13
CA TYR A 225 -19.39 -23.89 5.54
C TYR A 225 -17.87 -24.06 5.63
N GLU A 226 -17.13 -23.42 4.73
CA GLU A 226 -15.67 -23.30 4.82
C GLU A 226 -15.32 -21.98 5.52
N PHE A 227 -14.32 -22.02 6.40
CA PHE A 227 -13.84 -20.82 7.07
C PHE A 227 -13.15 -19.89 6.07
N TYR A 228 -13.46 -18.60 6.20
CA TYR A 228 -12.72 -17.52 5.59
C TYR A 228 -12.33 -16.51 6.67
N ILE A 229 -11.27 -15.77 6.40
CA ILE A 229 -10.77 -14.64 7.16
C ILE A 229 -10.93 -13.39 6.31
N ASP A 230 -11.21 -12.28 6.99
CA ASP A 230 -11.30 -10.95 6.40
C ASP A 230 -10.18 -10.08 6.97
N MET A 231 -9.72 -9.12 6.17
CA MET A 231 -8.59 -8.23 6.53
C MET A 231 -7.32 -9.03 6.85
N GLU A 232 -7.13 -10.13 6.13
CA GLU A 232 -5.98 -10.99 6.19
C GLU A 232 -4.69 -10.20 6.00
N ASN A 233 -3.78 -10.32 6.95
CA ASN A 233 -2.52 -9.61 6.91
C ASN A 233 -1.39 -10.50 7.41
N ALA A 234 -0.22 -10.34 6.79
CA ALA A 234 0.97 -11.04 7.19
C ALA A 234 2.23 -10.23 6.87
N THR A 235 3.28 -10.51 7.63
CA THR A 235 4.63 -10.00 7.39
C THR A 235 5.71 -10.98 7.87
N LEU A 236 6.94 -10.74 7.43
CA LEU A 236 8.14 -11.44 7.86
C LEU A 236 9.07 -10.44 8.54
N SER A 237 9.79 -10.88 9.56
CA SER A 237 11.01 -10.15 9.95
C SER A 237 12.01 -10.18 8.78
N HIS A 238 12.83 -9.15 8.64
CA HIS A 238 13.78 -9.02 7.54
C HIS A 238 14.87 -10.09 7.57
N ASP A 239 15.19 -10.66 8.74
CA ASP A 239 16.05 -11.84 8.89
C ASP A 239 15.30 -13.18 8.72
N ASN A 240 13.97 -13.14 8.55
CA ASN A 240 13.05 -14.26 8.49
C ASN A 240 12.96 -15.11 9.76
N ALA A 241 13.44 -14.65 10.94
CA ALA A 241 13.26 -15.38 12.19
C ALA A 241 11.77 -15.53 12.60
N TYR A 242 10.94 -14.53 12.28
CA TYR A 242 9.54 -14.49 12.67
C TYR A 242 8.60 -14.25 11.49
N ILE A 243 7.41 -14.84 11.61
CA ILE A 243 6.24 -14.60 10.78
C ILE A 243 5.19 -13.97 11.69
N VAL A 244 4.49 -12.92 11.23
CA VAL A 244 3.32 -12.38 11.94
C VAL A 244 2.13 -12.47 11.01
N VAL A 245 1.01 -12.94 11.53
CA VAL A 245 -0.26 -13.14 10.81
C VAL A 245 -1.42 -12.59 11.62
N GLY A 246 -2.47 -12.11 10.95
CA GLY A 246 -3.68 -11.64 11.60
C GLY A 246 -4.86 -11.57 10.64
N ASP A 247 -6.04 -11.46 11.24
CA ASP A 247 -7.35 -11.28 10.61
C ASP A 247 -8.25 -10.45 11.53
N GLN A 248 -9.36 -9.91 11.03
CA GLN A 248 -10.20 -8.99 11.81
C GLN A 248 -10.76 -9.60 13.11
N ASP A 249 -10.88 -10.93 13.22
CA ASP A 249 -11.56 -11.59 14.33
C ASP A 249 -10.62 -12.10 15.42
N ARG A 250 -9.29 -11.98 15.23
CA ARG A 250 -8.28 -12.59 16.10
C ARG A 250 -7.06 -11.70 16.28
N ASP A 251 -6.42 -11.81 17.45
CA ASP A 251 -5.14 -11.16 17.73
C ASP A 251 -4.09 -11.44 16.64
N HIS A 252 -3.16 -10.50 16.46
CA HIS A 252 -1.99 -10.79 15.63
C HIS A 252 -1.17 -11.88 16.31
N ARG A 253 -0.96 -13.00 15.62
CA ARG A 253 -0.17 -14.13 16.10
C ARG A 253 1.26 -13.98 15.63
N ILE A 254 2.20 -14.11 16.55
CA ILE A 254 3.63 -14.10 16.28
C ILE A 254 4.08 -15.56 16.23
N LEU A 255 4.63 -15.95 15.08
CA LEU A 255 5.10 -17.29 14.82
C LEU A 255 6.61 -17.28 14.62
N HIS A 256 7.28 -18.31 15.10
CA HIS A 256 8.64 -18.62 14.68
C HIS A 256 8.63 -19.08 13.20
N ILE A 257 9.81 -19.07 12.56
CA ILE A 257 9.98 -19.39 11.13
C ILE A 257 9.40 -20.75 10.68
N ASP A 258 9.18 -21.69 11.61
CA ASP A 258 8.57 -23.00 11.35
C ASP A 258 7.03 -23.00 11.46
N GLY A 259 6.43 -21.82 11.63
CA GLY A 259 4.98 -21.62 11.73
C GLY A 259 4.40 -21.91 13.12
N LYS A 260 5.24 -22.17 14.14
CA LYS A 260 4.77 -22.35 15.52
C LYS A 260 4.57 -21.01 16.19
N GLU A 261 3.45 -20.86 16.87
CA GLU A 261 3.16 -19.66 17.65
C GLU A 261 4.08 -19.53 18.86
N VAL A 262 4.59 -18.31 19.05
CA VAL A 262 5.48 -17.94 20.15
C VAL A 262 4.98 -16.73 20.93
N GLY A 263 3.99 -15.99 20.44
CA GLY A 263 3.39 -14.86 21.14
C GLY A 263 2.19 -14.28 20.39
N SER A 264 1.54 -13.28 20.97
CA SER A 264 0.39 -12.59 20.38
C SER A 264 0.34 -11.12 20.76
N VAL A 265 -0.28 -10.32 19.90
CA VAL A 265 -0.54 -8.89 20.10
C VAL A 265 -2.01 -8.60 19.84
N GLY A 266 -2.76 -8.38 20.92
CA GLY A 266 -4.17 -8.00 20.88
C GLY A 266 -4.40 -6.60 20.32
N PRO A 267 -5.55 -6.37 19.65
CA PRO A 267 -5.86 -5.08 19.05
C PRO A 267 -6.03 -3.97 20.10
N GLN A 268 -5.60 -2.75 19.74
CA GLN A 268 -5.78 -1.53 20.53
C GLN A 268 -6.86 -0.59 19.93
N SER A 269 -7.61 -1.13 18.97
CA SER A 269 -8.83 -0.61 18.35
C SER A 269 -9.72 -1.84 18.08
N SER A 270 -10.66 -1.81 17.12
CA SER A 270 -11.57 -2.95 16.92
C SER A 270 -10.95 -4.17 16.23
N TYR A 271 -10.41 -3.99 15.02
CA TYR A 271 -10.11 -5.11 14.13
C TYR A 271 -8.65 -5.10 13.68
N PRO A 272 -7.82 -6.12 14.00
CA PRO A 272 -6.50 -6.29 13.42
C PRO A 272 -6.51 -6.16 11.89
N HIS A 273 -5.57 -5.40 11.34
CA HIS A 273 -5.64 -4.97 9.94
C HIS A 273 -4.28 -4.94 9.21
N PHE A 274 -3.19 -4.68 9.92
CA PHE A 274 -1.87 -4.54 9.29
C PHE A 274 -0.73 -4.78 10.27
N CYS A 275 0.37 -5.36 9.80
CA CYS A 275 1.59 -5.55 10.59
C CYS A 275 2.86 -5.38 9.74
N LEU A 276 3.94 -4.87 10.36
CA LEU A 276 5.21 -4.61 9.68
C LEU A 276 6.39 -4.55 10.67
N PHE A 277 7.52 -5.15 10.34
CA PHE A 277 8.77 -5.00 11.09
C PHE A 277 9.52 -3.73 10.70
N SER A 278 10.26 -3.14 11.64
CA SER A 278 11.27 -2.13 11.32
C SER A 278 12.36 -2.74 10.45
N LYS A 279 13.09 -1.89 9.72
CA LYS A 279 14.14 -2.33 8.76
C LYS A 279 15.25 -3.14 9.42
N ASP A 280 15.52 -2.85 10.69
CA ASP A 280 16.53 -3.47 11.52
C ASP A 280 15.98 -4.60 12.43
N ASP A 281 14.70 -4.96 12.27
CA ASP A 281 14.00 -6.00 13.03
C ASP A 281 13.96 -5.77 14.55
N GLN A 282 14.16 -4.53 15.02
CA GLN A 282 14.07 -4.20 16.46
C GLN A 282 12.64 -3.90 16.94
N GLN A 283 11.73 -3.54 16.04
CA GLN A 283 10.35 -3.22 16.39
C GLN A 283 9.37 -3.89 15.42
N LEU A 284 8.30 -4.46 15.96
CA LEU A 284 7.13 -4.88 15.20
C LEU A 284 6.03 -3.85 15.44
N ILE A 285 5.45 -3.31 14.36
CA ILE A 285 4.22 -2.53 14.46
C ILE A 285 3.01 -3.39 14.09
N THR A 286 1.90 -3.19 14.80
CA THR A 286 0.59 -3.75 14.48
C THR A 286 -0.44 -2.64 14.47
N ASN A 287 -1.36 -2.68 13.52
CA ASN A 287 -2.49 -1.76 13.39
C ASN A 287 -3.79 -2.53 13.59
N SER A 288 -4.71 -1.92 14.32
CA SER A 288 -6.09 -2.35 14.42
C SER A 288 -7.00 -1.19 14.06
N CYS A 289 -8.07 -1.43 13.32
CA CYS A 289 -8.91 -0.39 12.76
C CYS A 289 -10.35 -0.41 13.30
N HIS A 290 -11.03 0.73 13.17
CA HIS A 290 -12.47 0.86 13.32
C HIS A 290 -12.97 1.89 12.28
N PHE A 291 -13.81 1.44 11.35
CA PHE A 291 -14.18 2.19 10.14
C PHE A 291 -12.96 2.63 9.32
N TYR A 292 -12.71 3.94 9.21
CA TYR A 292 -11.61 4.52 8.44
C TYR A 292 -10.45 5.01 9.32
N ASN A 293 -10.54 4.78 10.64
CA ASN A 293 -9.51 5.13 11.61
C ASN A 293 -8.93 3.85 12.24
N GLY A 294 -7.88 4.00 13.02
CA GLY A 294 -7.26 2.88 13.72
C GLY A 294 -6.18 3.33 14.69
N VAL A 295 -5.63 2.35 15.41
CA VAL A 295 -4.51 2.52 16.34
C VAL A 295 -3.38 1.61 15.88
N THR A 296 -2.21 2.19 15.72
CA THR A 296 -0.95 1.51 15.45
C THR A 296 -0.09 1.55 16.70
N ILE A 297 0.37 0.40 17.15
CA ILE A 297 1.32 0.26 18.25
C ILE A 297 2.61 -0.38 17.77
N GLY A 298 3.73 -0.09 18.45
CA GLY A 298 5.03 -0.71 18.25
C GLY A 298 5.45 -1.50 19.48
N VAL A 299 5.84 -2.75 19.30
CA VAL A 299 6.37 -3.63 20.35
C VAL A 299 7.85 -3.95 20.11
N ASP A 300 8.59 -4.21 21.19
CA ASP A 300 10.00 -4.61 21.12
C ASP A 300 10.13 -6.02 20.54
N ALA A 301 10.75 -6.13 19.36
CA ALA A 301 10.88 -7.38 18.65
C ALA A 301 11.79 -8.39 19.38
N MET A 302 12.66 -7.94 20.29
CA MET A 302 13.51 -8.82 21.10
C MET A 302 12.72 -9.58 22.18
N LYS A 303 11.45 -9.20 22.41
CA LYS A 303 10.58 -9.79 23.44
C LYS A 303 9.43 -10.61 22.87
N LEU A 304 9.39 -10.87 21.56
CA LEU A 304 8.26 -11.54 20.91
C LEU A 304 7.99 -12.95 21.44
N GLU A 305 9.04 -13.68 21.85
CA GLU A 305 8.89 -14.99 22.47
C GLU A 305 8.24 -14.85 23.86
N GLY A 306 7.04 -15.40 24.00
CA GLY A 306 6.20 -15.30 25.20
C GLY A 306 5.45 -13.97 25.32
N MET A 307 5.55 -13.07 24.35
CA MET A 307 4.79 -11.80 24.35
C MET A 307 3.30 -12.08 24.35
N GLN A 308 2.57 -11.36 25.20
CA GLN A 308 1.11 -11.34 25.26
C GLN A 308 0.69 -9.90 25.54
N VAL A 309 0.26 -9.18 24.51
CA VAL A 309 -0.36 -7.86 24.68
C VAL A 309 -1.86 -8.06 24.73
N GLU A 310 -2.48 -7.75 25.86
CA GLU A 310 -3.93 -7.86 26.03
C GLU A 310 -4.67 -6.82 25.17
N ALA A 311 -5.78 -7.24 24.57
CA ALA A 311 -6.59 -6.38 23.72
C ALA A 311 -7.24 -5.26 24.55
N TYR A 312 -7.25 -4.04 24.02
CA TYR A 312 -7.88 -2.85 24.62
C TYR A 312 -7.31 -2.40 25.98
N GLU A 313 -6.15 -2.93 26.39
CA GLU A 313 -5.49 -2.56 27.64
C GLU A 313 -4.21 -1.76 27.40
N GLU A 314 -4.04 -0.67 28.15
CA GLU A 314 -2.77 0.05 28.19
C GLU A 314 -1.67 -0.85 28.80
N SER A 315 -0.48 -0.84 28.20
CA SER A 315 0.68 -1.57 28.71
C SER A 315 1.98 -0.82 28.44
N ASP A 316 2.97 -1.00 29.32
CA ASP A 316 4.36 -0.56 29.10
C ASP A 316 5.09 -1.41 28.03
N ASP A 317 4.44 -2.47 27.53
CA ASP A 317 5.01 -3.38 26.52
C ASP A 317 4.95 -2.84 25.09
N PHE A 318 4.22 -1.74 24.87
CA PHE A 318 4.11 -1.11 23.55
C PHE A 318 4.19 0.42 23.60
N THR A 319 4.46 1.02 22.44
CA THR A 319 4.42 2.47 22.22
C THR A 319 3.34 2.78 21.18
N TYR A 320 2.54 3.82 21.41
CA TYR A 320 1.61 4.31 20.40
C TYR A 320 2.39 4.97 19.24
N MET A 321 2.17 4.47 18.03
CA MET A 321 2.81 4.98 16.82
C MET A 321 1.91 5.97 16.09
N ASP A 322 0.61 5.69 16.06
CA ASP A 322 -0.43 6.54 15.49
C ASP A 322 -1.81 6.10 16.03
N GLU A 323 -2.73 7.04 16.23
CA GLU A 323 -4.08 6.79 16.77
C GLU A 323 -5.20 7.24 15.83
N GLY A 324 -4.89 7.54 14.56
CA GLY A 324 -5.85 8.05 13.58
C GLY A 324 -5.96 7.23 12.30
N MET A 325 -4.95 6.46 11.94
CA MET A 325 -4.83 5.79 10.65
C MET A 325 -5.43 4.38 10.72
N ARG A 326 -6.37 4.12 9.82
CA ARG A 326 -6.52 2.76 9.28
C ARG A 326 -5.43 2.53 8.25
N VAL A 327 -4.39 1.79 8.63
CA VAL A 327 -3.21 1.55 7.78
C VAL A 327 -3.52 0.44 6.79
N TYR A 328 -3.49 0.73 5.49
CA TYR A 328 -3.71 -0.27 4.43
C TYR A 328 -2.40 -0.86 3.90
N GLN A 329 -1.32 -0.09 3.94
CA GLN A 329 -0.03 -0.52 3.42
C GLN A 329 1.10 0.24 4.08
N GLY A 330 2.30 -0.34 4.10
CA GLY A 330 3.48 0.37 4.58
C GLY A 330 4.78 -0.26 4.13
N VAL A 331 5.86 0.52 4.24
CA VAL A 331 7.23 0.06 4.06
C VAL A 331 8.09 0.57 5.21
N ALA A 332 9.07 -0.23 5.63
CA ALA A 332 10.09 0.20 6.56
C ALA A 332 11.33 0.63 5.77
N VAL A 333 11.82 1.83 6.07
CA VAL A 333 13.14 2.30 5.65
C VAL A 333 14.02 2.40 6.89
N LYS A 334 15.29 2.72 6.71
CA LYS A 334 16.30 2.65 7.77
C LYS A 334 15.88 3.28 9.11
N ASP A 335 15.30 4.48 9.08
CA ASP A 335 15.08 5.27 10.29
C ASP A 335 13.59 5.44 10.68
N TYR A 336 12.65 5.00 9.83
CA TYR A 336 11.22 5.21 10.04
C TYR A 336 10.35 4.28 9.17
N TYR A 337 9.06 4.27 9.46
CA TYR A 337 8.02 3.68 8.64
C TYR A 337 7.41 4.73 7.72
N VAL A 338 7.04 4.31 6.51
CA VAL A 338 6.09 5.05 5.68
C VAL A 338 4.80 4.25 5.64
N LEU A 339 3.72 4.78 6.22
CA LEU A 339 2.42 4.13 6.35
C LEU A 339 1.39 4.85 5.48
N GLY A 340 0.58 4.11 4.74
CA GLY A 340 -0.48 4.62 3.88
C GLY A 340 -1.87 4.30 4.43
N ASP A 341 -2.76 5.29 4.45
CA ASP A 341 -4.09 5.17 5.08
C ASP A 341 -5.26 5.15 4.09
N ALA A 342 -6.45 4.96 4.68
CA ALA A 342 -7.73 4.96 4.01
C ALA A 342 -8.09 6.29 3.32
N TYR A 343 -7.52 7.39 3.79
CA TYR A 343 -7.81 8.74 3.32
C TYR A 343 -6.87 9.20 2.19
N GLY A 344 -5.90 8.36 1.81
CA GLY A 344 -4.96 8.65 0.75
C GLY A 344 -3.78 9.52 1.17
N TYR A 345 -3.47 9.52 2.47
CA TYR A 345 -2.21 10.04 2.98
C TYR A 345 -1.19 8.93 3.12
N ILE A 346 0.07 9.30 2.92
CA ILE A 346 1.20 8.60 3.51
C ILE A 346 1.75 9.42 4.67
N ARG A 347 2.12 8.75 5.76
CA ARG A 347 2.75 9.34 6.95
C ARG A 347 4.10 8.69 7.21
N PHE A 348 5.01 9.50 7.69
CA PHE A 348 6.37 9.11 8.03
C PHE A 348 6.46 9.10 9.55
N ILE A 349 6.68 7.93 10.15
CA ILE A 349 6.64 7.75 11.60
C ILE A 349 7.92 7.05 12.04
N ASN A 350 8.71 7.68 12.91
CA ASN A 350 9.92 7.04 13.41
C ASN A 350 9.58 5.95 14.45
N GLN A 351 10.58 5.16 14.86
CA GLN A 351 10.37 4.05 15.81
C GLN A 351 9.93 4.51 17.22
N ALA A 352 10.05 5.79 17.54
CA ALA A 352 9.57 6.37 18.80
C ALA A 352 8.09 6.81 18.73
N GLY A 353 7.42 6.62 17.59
CA GLY A 353 6.03 7.04 17.36
C GLY A 353 5.89 8.52 16.99
N GLU A 354 6.97 9.21 16.64
CA GLU A 354 6.90 10.62 16.24
C GLU A 354 6.53 10.74 14.75
N ASP A 355 5.47 11.49 14.44
CA ASP A 355 5.11 11.91 13.07
C ASP A 355 6.16 12.91 12.56
N ILE A 356 7.02 12.45 11.66
CA ILE A 356 8.07 13.24 11.01
C ILE A 356 7.65 13.75 9.62
N GLY A 357 6.36 13.66 9.29
CA GLY A 357 5.76 14.28 8.12
C GLY A 357 4.66 13.46 7.47
N GLN A 358 3.93 14.11 6.56
CA GLN A 358 2.88 13.48 5.76
C GLN A 358 2.82 14.03 4.33
N PHE A 359 2.19 13.28 3.44
CA PHE A 359 1.96 13.67 2.05
C PHE A 359 0.64 13.07 1.54
N PHE A 360 -0.20 13.89 0.90
CA PHE A 360 -1.46 13.45 0.31
C PHE A 360 -1.27 13.05 -1.15
N LEU A 361 -1.72 11.84 -1.49
CA LEU A 361 -1.68 11.28 -2.83
C LEU A 361 -3.07 11.21 -3.48
N GLY A 362 -4.07 10.98 -2.64
CA GLY A 362 -5.48 10.84 -3.02
C GLY A 362 -5.90 9.39 -3.28
N GLY A 363 -7.08 9.02 -2.78
CA GLY A 363 -7.61 7.66 -2.81
C GLY A 363 -6.93 6.76 -1.78
N THR A 364 -7.65 5.77 -1.24
CA THR A 364 -7.10 4.81 -0.27
C THR A 364 -5.80 4.18 -0.81
N ILE A 365 -4.75 4.17 0.01
CA ILE A 365 -3.48 3.55 -0.38
C ILE A 365 -3.67 2.02 -0.46
N SER A 366 -3.18 1.40 -1.53
CA SER A 366 -3.37 -0.04 -1.79
C SER A 366 -2.07 -0.81 -2.02
N GLY A 367 -0.97 -0.11 -2.29
CA GLY A 367 0.32 -0.72 -2.58
C GLY A 367 1.47 0.23 -2.31
N MET A 368 2.59 -0.28 -1.81
CA MET A 368 3.80 0.50 -1.58
C MET A 368 5.03 -0.35 -1.81
N ALA A 369 6.06 0.23 -2.43
CA ALA A 369 7.38 -0.37 -2.53
C ALA A 369 8.45 0.72 -2.51
N VAL A 370 9.59 0.43 -1.90
CA VAL A 370 10.73 1.35 -1.86
C VAL A 370 11.91 0.75 -2.64
N SER A 371 12.66 1.59 -3.35
CA SER A 371 13.92 1.18 -3.99
C SER A 371 14.94 0.71 -2.94
N GLU A 372 15.90 -0.12 -3.35
CA GLU A 372 16.88 -0.70 -2.42
C GLU A 372 17.80 0.34 -1.77
N ASP A 373 18.02 1.46 -2.44
CA ASP A 373 18.77 2.61 -1.92
C ASP A 373 17.89 3.57 -1.09
N GLU A 374 16.61 3.23 -0.90
CA GLU A 374 15.62 3.99 -0.13
C GLU A 374 15.37 5.42 -0.65
N THR A 375 15.70 5.70 -1.91
CA THR A 375 15.53 7.04 -2.50
C THR A 375 14.22 7.24 -3.24
N VAL A 376 13.59 6.17 -3.72
CA VAL A 376 12.34 6.20 -4.49
C VAL A 376 11.27 5.37 -3.79
N LEU A 377 10.13 6.01 -3.54
CA LEU A 377 8.92 5.39 -3.05
C LEU A 377 7.89 5.30 -4.18
N TRP A 378 7.40 4.09 -4.41
CA TRP A 378 6.27 3.80 -5.29
C TRP A 378 5.02 3.61 -4.45
N VAL A 379 3.92 4.23 -4.84
CA VAL A 379 2.64 4.12 -4.11
C VAL A 379 1.51 3.88 -5.09
N GLY A 380 0.77 2.79 -4.89
CA GLY A 380 -0.47 2.47 -5.59
C GLY A 380 -1.69 2.85 -4.75
N THR A 381 -2.79 3.21 -5.41
CA THR A 381 -4.05 3.55 -4.74
C THR A 381 -5.25 2.83 -5.35
N TYR A 382 -6.34 2.71 -4.59
CA TYR A 382 -7.62 2.18 -5.09
C TYR A 382 -8.26 3.06 -6.16
N SER A 383 -7.81 4.32 -6.32
CA SER A 383 -8.27 5.19 -7.40
C SER A 383 -7.65 4.88 -8.76
N GLY A 384 -6.84 3.82 -8.87
CA GLY A 384 -6.12 3.48 -10.10
C GLY A 384 -4.88 4.33 -10.33
N ALA A 385 -4.27 4.91 -9.30
CA ALA A 385 -3.07 5.72 -9.44
C ALA A 385 -1.82 4.96 -9.00
N LEU A 386 -0.72 5.11 -9.76
CA LEU A 386 0.64 4.71 -9.34
C LEU A 386 1.54 5.93 -9.30
N HIS A 387 2.05 6.28 -8.13
CA HIS A 387 2.90 7.43 -7.89
C HIS A 387 4.37 7.02 -7.83
N LYS A 388 5.24 7.86 -8.42
CA LYS A 388 6.68 7.78 -8.24
C LYS A 388 7.20 8.98 -7.46
N LEU A 389 7.71 8.74 -6.26
CA LEU A 389 8.06 9.77 -5.30
C LEU A 389 9.56 9.67 -4.96
N GLU A 390 10.31 10.76 -5.06
CA GLU A 390 11.68 10.84 -4.55
C GLU A 390 11.67 11.37 -3.12
N ILE A 391 12.23 10.59 -2.20
CA ILE A 391 12.31 10.88 -0.77
C ILE A 391 13.35 11.99 -0.52
N ASP A 392 13.03 12.89 0.42
CA ASP A 392 13.88 13.99 0.89
C ASP A 392 14.35 14.97 -0.22
N LYS A 393 13.61 15.00 -1.32
CA LYS A 393 13.75 15.99 -2.39
C LYS A 393 12.71 17.10 -2.22
N ALA A 394 13.10 18.33 -2.54
CA ALA A 394 12.23 19.49 -2.43
C ALA A 394 10.92 19.29 -3.21
N ILE A 395 9.81 19.71 -2.61
CA ILE A 395 8.48 19.62 -3.22
C ILE A 395 8.50 20.32 -4.59
N ARG A 396 7.97 19.63 -5.60
CA ARG A 396 7.90 20.12 -6.98
C ARG A 396 6.85 21.20 -7.18
N ASP A 397 5.65 20.92 -6.66
CA ASP A 397 4.42 21.57 -7.06
C ASP A 397 3.85 22.40 -5.89
N THR A 398 3.38 23.62 -6.16
CA THR A 398 2.71 24.47 -5.15
C THR A 398 1.33 23.93 -4.72
N HIS A 399 0.86 22.89 -5.42
CA HIS A 399 -0.44 22.24 -5.26
C HIS A 399 -0.38 21.01 -4.35
N THR A 400 0.80 20.74 -3.79
CA THR A 400 1.03 19.62 -2.89
C THR A 400 0.45 19.87 -1.50
N ILE A 401 -0.25 18.86 -0.98
CA ILE A 401 -0.70 18.81 0.41
C ILE A 401 0.25 17.89 1.17
N GLY A 402 0.94 18.41 2.18
CA GLY A 402 1.95 17.67 2.92
C GLY A 402 2.90 18.56 3.71
N THR A 403 3.57 17.95 4.69
CA THR A 403 4.53 18.64 5.58
C THR A 403 5.96 18.14 5.40
N ARG A 404 6.17 17.09 4.58
CA ARG A 404 7.49 16.53 4.29
C ARG A 404 7.94 16.86 2.86
N PRO A 405 9.23 17.18 2.63
CA PRO A 405 9.79 17.22 1.28
C PRO A 405 9.66 15.85 0.59
N LEU A 406 8.85 15.82 -0.46
CA LEU A 406 8.67 14.65 -1.31
C LEU A 406 8.41 15.14 -2.74
N TYR A 407 9.19 14.66 -3.69
CA TYR A 407 9.09 15.09 -5.08
C TYR A 407 8.36 14.02 -5.90
N GLU A 408 7.15 14.32 -6.37
CA GLU A 408 6.46 13.46 -7.32
C GLU A 408 7.03 13.66 -8.73
N GLN A 409 7.69 12.64 -9.27
CA GLN A 409 8.20 12.68 -10.64
C GLN A 409 7.04 12.67 -11.64
N PHE A 410 6.12 11.73 -11.46
CA PHE A 410 4.92 11.55 -12.24
C PHE A 410 3.97 10.63 -11.47
N ARG A 411 2.73 10.53 -11.96
CA ARG A 411 1.82 9.43 -11.61
C ARG A 411 1.25 8.80 -12.88
N LEU A 412 0.92 7.52 -12.80
CA LEU A 412 0.13 6.83 -13.83
C LEU A 412 -1.32 6.76 -13.38
N LEU A 413 -2.25 6.87 -14.32
CA LEU A 413 -3.65 6.54 -14.17
C LEU A 413 -3.94 5.28 -14.96
N VAL A 414 -4.14 4.18 -14.25
CA VAL A 414 -4.46 2.86 -14.76
C VAL A 414 -5.94 2.63 -14.48
N TRP A 415 -6.79 2.98 -15.43
CA TRP A 415 -8.25 3.02 -15.26
C TRP A 415 -8.96 1.99 -16.12
N LYS A 416 -10.08 1.46 -15.63
CA LYS A 416 -10.95 0.54 -16.36
C LYS A 416 -11.49 1.24 -17.62
N ASP A 417 -11.68 0.46 -18.69
CA ASP A 417 -12.23 0.90 -19.97
C ASP A 417 -11.47 2.06 -20.66
N GLU A 418 -10.19 2.28 -20.31
CA GLU A 418 -9.30 3.19 -21.02
C GLU A 418 -8.40 2.41 -22.00
N PRO A 419 -8.12 2.96 -23.20
CA PRO A 419 -7.34 2.26 -24.23
C PRO A 419 -5.86 2.10 -23.89
N GLN A 420 -5.37 2.84 -22.89
CA GLN A 420 -3.99 2.78 -22.41
C GLN A 420 -3.88 3.37 -21.00
N VAL A 421 -2.70 3.20 -20.40
CA VAL A 421 -2.32 3.88 -19.16
C VAL A 421 -1.94 5.33 -19.45
N TRP A 422 -2.50 6.26 -18.68
CA TRP A 422 -2.22 7.69 -18.84
C TRP A 422 -1.12 8.13 -17.87
N ARG A 423 -0.13 8.88 -18.34
CA ARG A 423 0.89 9.49 -17.47
C ARG A 423 0.56 10.95 -17.22
N TRP A 424 0.60 11.35 -15.95
CA TRP A 424 0.46 12.73 -15.49
C TRP A 424 1.76 13.22 -14.86
#